data_AF-A0A838RNC8-F1
#
_entry.id   AF-A0A838RNC8-F1
#
_cell.length_a   1.000
_cell.length_b   1.000
_cell.length_c   1.000
_cell.angle_alpha   90.00
_cell.angle_beta   90.00
_cell.angle_gamma   90.00
#
_symmetry.space_group_name_H-M   'P 1'
#
loop_
_entity.id
_entity.type
_entity.pdbx_description
1 polymer ?
#
loop_
_entity_poly.entity_id
_entity_poly.type
_entity_poly.pdbx_seq_one_letter_code
_entity_poly.pdbx_strand_id
1 'polypeptide(L)'
;MSKQITTGAPPYYAYLEHPDGSWYMLWMTHTFPKTSRGHPWHVHMRWSKWGGPKPWRGWRWWEHLWGRSNRDFHDPNQAVNEFYFNRYLPRLEHGYRLVEGHLAPGWAVAPVGESLPSPQAA
;
A
#
# COMPACT_ATOMS: atom_id res chain seq x y z
N MET A 1 -5.41 14.45 -12.17
CA MET A 1 -4.48 13.31 -12.05
C MET A 1 -5.30 12.08 -11.70
N SER A 2 -5.40 11.14 -12.63
CA SER A 2 -6.21 9.92 -12.55
C SER A 2 -5.76 9.04 -11.38
N LYS A 3 -6.69 8.55 -10.57
CA LYS A 3 -6.43 7.49 -9.57
C LYS A 3 -5.94 6.25 -10.32
N GLN A 4 -4.65 5.93 -10.22
CA GLN A 4 -4.10 4.68 -10.75
C GLN A 4 -4.30 3.60 -9.69
N ILE A 5 -5.52 3.07 -9.62
CA ILE A 5 -5.83 1.87 -8.85
C ILE A 5 -5.93 0.74 -9.86
N THR A 6 -5.03 -0.23 -9.75
CA THR A 6 -4.98 -1.42 -10.60
C THR A 6 -5.04 -2.67 -9.75
N THR A 7 -5.38 -3.81 -10.36
CA THR A 7 -5.41 -5.10 -9.69
C THR A 7 -4.55 -6.13 -10.42
N GLY A 8 -3.98 -7.08 -9.68
CA GLY A 8 -3.10 -8.10 -10.25
C GLY A 8 -2.40 -8.98 -9.22
N ALA A 9 -1.30 -9.61 -9.64
CA ALA A 9 -0.44 -10.44 -8.81
C ALA A 9 0.58 -9.56 -8.04
N PRO A 10 1.18 -10.03 -6.94
CA PRO A 10 2.21 -9.26 -6.22
C PRO A 10 3.43 -8.99 -7.12
N PRO A 11 4.22 -7.93 -6.82
CA PRO A 11 4.22 -7.14 -5.59
C PRO A 11 3.13 -6.06 -5.52
N TYR A 12 2.50 -5.92 -4.36
CA TYR A 12 1.45 -4.94 -4.11
C TYR A 12 2.00 -3.60 -3.62
N TYR A 13 1.29 -2.52 -3.91
CA TYR A 13 1.55 -1.21 -3.32
C TYR A 13 0.27 -0.41 -3.13
N ALA A 14 0.29 0.46 -2.12
CA ALA A 14 -0.81 1.32 -1.75
C ALA A 14 -0.31 2.64 -1.18
N TYR A 15 -0.82 3.74 -1.70
CA TYR A 15 -0.74 5.06 -1.10
C TYR A 15 -2.12 5.47 -0.59
N LEU A 16 -2.20 5.75 0.70
CA LEU A 16 -3.41 6.12 1.40
C LEU A 16 -3.28 7.48 2.05
N GLU A 17 -4.37 8.24 2.05
CA GLU A 17 -4.49 9.55 2.70
C GLU A 17 -5.70 9.58 3.62
N HIS A 18 -5.58 10.26 4.76
CA HIS A 18 -6.69 10.51 5.67
C HIS A 18 -7.08 12.00 5.63
N PRO A 19 -8.37 12.36 5.86
CA PRO A 19 -8.83 13.75 5.83
C PRO A 19 -8.11 14.71 6.79
N ASP A 20 -7.52 14.20 7.88
CA ASP A 20 -6.70 15.00 8.82
C ASP A 20 -5.33 15.41 8.26
N GLY A 21 -5.02 15.02 7.00
CA GLY A 21 -3.77 15.29 6.33
C GLY A 21 -2.68 14.23 6.57
N SER A 22 -2.92 13.25 7.44
CA SER A 22 -2.01 12.11 7.58
C SER A 22 -2.02 11.21 6.34
N TRP A 23 -0.91 10.53 6.10
CA TRP A 23 -0.76 9.66 4.93
C TRP A 23 0.11 8.45 5.21
N TYR A 24 -0.11 7.40 4.43
CA TYR A 24 0.53 6.09 4.58
C TYR A 24 0.89 5.51 3.22
N MET A 25 2.16 5.15 3.03
CA MET A 25 2.67 4.39 1.90
C MET A 25 3.03 3.00 2.37
N LEU A 26 2.63 2.01 1.59
CA LEU A 26 2.85 0.60 1.86
C LEU A 26 3.19 -0.09 0.54
N TRP A 27 4.27 -0.84 0.47
CA TRP A 27 4.62 -1.59 -0.73
C TRP A 27 5.40 -2.86 -0.43
N MET A 28 5.35 -3.78 -1.38
CA MET A 28 6.10 -5.03 -1.35
C MET A 28 7.24 -4.97 -2.36
N THR A 29 8.35 -5.63 -2.03
CA THR A 29 9.38 -5.98 -3.02
C THR A 29 9.77 -7.44 -2.90
N HIS A 30 10.25 -8.00 -3.99
CA HIS A 30 10.81 -9.35 -4.05
C HIS A 30 12.23 -9.27 -4.61
N THR A 31 13.17 -9.96 -3.97
CA THR A 31 14.58 -9.99 -4.35
C THR A 31 15.06 -11.42 -4.52
N PHE A 32 15.74 -11.67 -5.64
CA PHE A 32 16.41 -12.94 -5.91
C PHE A 32 17.80 -12.68 -6.53
N PRO A 33 18.88 -13.23 -5.95
CA PRO A 33 18.93 -14.01 -4.71
C PRO A 33 18.59 -13.15 -3.47
N LYS A 34 18.48 -13.79 -2.30
CA LYS A 34 18.15 -13.12 -1.02
C LYS A 34 19.00 -11.87 -0.80
N THR A 35 18.41 -10.82 -0.22
CA THR A 35 19.17 -9.66 0.27
C THR A 35 20.22 -10.06 1.31
N SER A 36 21.13 -9.14 1.68
CA SER A 36 22.04 -9.32 2.82
C SER A 36 21.34 -9.59 4.15
N ARG A 37 20.03 -9.32 4.25
CA ARG A 37 19.18 -9.68 5.39
C ARG A 37 18.67 -11.13 5.37
N GLY A 38 18.94 -11.88 4.29
CA GLY A 38 18.59 -13.29 4.17
C GLY A 38 17.15 -13.58 3.72
N HIS A 39 16.33 -12.57 3.46
CA HIS A 39 14.92 -12.72 3.08
C HIS A 39 14.66 -12.27 1.63
N PRO A 40 13.85 -13.00 0.86
CA PRO A 40 13.44 -12.63 -0.50
C PRO A 40 12.28 -11.63 -0.56
N TRP A 41 11.34 -11.65 0.39
CA TRP A 41 10.18 -10.77 0.38
C TRP A 41 10.30 -9.68 1.44
N HIS A 42 9.90 -8.47 1.07
CA HIS A 42 9.94 -7.31 1.95
C HIS A 42 8.63 -6.53 1.88
N VAL A 43 8.13 -6.11 3.04
CA VAL A 43 7.04 -5.15 3.16
C VAL A 43 7.60 -3.87 3.75
N HIS A 44 7.41 -2.77 3.03
CA HIS A 44 7.96 -1.47 3.35
C HIS A 44 6.83 -0.50 3.69
N MET A 45 7.09 0.37 4.66
CA MET A 45 6.13 1.36 5.11
C MET A 45 6.79 2.72 5.29
N ARG A 46 6.10 3.76 4.86
CA ARG A 46 6.46 5.16 5.12
C ARG A 46 5.19 5.93 5.42
N TRP A 47 5.21 6.79 6.42
CA TRP A 47 4.00 7.53 6.82
C TRP A 47 4.35 8.87 7.46
N SER A 48 3.36 9.74 7.49
CA SER A 48 3.35 10.97 8.28
C SER A 48 2.04 11.09 9.03
N LYS A 49 2.11 11.32 10.34
CA LYS A 49 0.95 11.60 11.20
C LYS A 49 0.54 13.07 11.18
N TRP A 50 1.45 13.98 10.85
CA TRP A 50 1.27 15.43 11.03
C TRP A 50 1.22 16.19 9.71
N GLY A 51 0.78 15.56 8.62
CA GLY A 51 0.68 16.25 7.32
C GLY A 51 1.99 16.68 6.68
N GLY A 52 3.12 16.03 7.02
CA GLY A 52 4.42 16.26 6.36
C GLY A 52 4.39 16.03 4.85
N PRO A 53 5.48 16.40 4.13
CA PRO A 53 5.51 16.41 2.67
C PRO A 53 5.03 15.10 2.07
N LYS A 54 3.99 15.18 1.23
CA LYS A 54 3.44 14.02 0.54
C LYS A 54 4.47 13.46 -0.46
N PRO A 55 4.49 12.14 -0.67
CA PRO A 55 5.31 11.54 -1.73
C PRO A 55 4.93 12.10 -3.10
N TRP A 56 5.92 12.24 -3.97
CA TRP A 56 5.68 12.66 -5.34
C TRP A 56 5.05 11.52 -6.14
N ARG A 57 3.77 11.68 -6.51
CA ARG A 57 2.97 10.68 -7.24
C ARG A 57 3.37 10.47 -8.71
N GLY A 58 4.39 11.18 -9.21
CA GLY A 58 4.93 10.99 -10.56
C GLY A 58 6.09 9.99 -10.61
N TRP A 59 6.50 9.45 -9.47
CA TRP A 59 7.65 8.57 -9.33
C TRP A 59 7.22 7.18 -8.86
N ARG A 60 7.80 6.11 -9.42
CA ARG A 60 7.58 4.71 -9.03
C ARG A 60 8.19 4.38 -7.67
N TRP A 61 7.70 5.03 -6.63
CA TRP A 61 8.22 4.94 -5.26
C TRP A 61 8.20 3.51 -4.69
N TRP A 62 7.29 2.67 -5.17
CA TRP A 62 7.16 1.26 -4.76
C TRP A 62 8.28 0.35 -5.26
N GLU A 63 9.15 0.82 -6.16
CA GLU A 63 10.32 0.06 -6.61
C GLU A 63 11.54 0.23 -5.69
N HIS A 64 11.48 1.16 -4.73
CA HIS A 64 12.60 1.51 -3.88
C HIS A 64 12.58 0.72 -2.57
N LEU A 65 13.75 0.37 -2.04
CA LEU A 65 13.88 -0.43 -0.81
C LEU A 65 13.79 0.41 0.49
N TRP A 66 13.45 1.70 0.40
CA TRP A 66 13.65 2.67 1.47
C TRP A 66 12.36 3.07 2.20
N GLY A 67 11.72 2.09 2.83
CA GLY A 67 10.72 2.35 3.88
C GLY A 67 11.33 2.98 5.12
N ARG A 68 10.54 3.74 5.87
CA ARG A 68 10.89 4.16 7.23
C ARG A 68 10.88 2.95 8.18
N SER A 69 10.09 1.94 7.87
CA SER A 69 10.06 0.65 8.54
C SER A 69 9.91 -0.44 7.49
N ASN A 70 10.69 -1.51 7.63
CA ASN A 70 10.68 -2.66 6.73
C ASN A 70 10.42 -3.94 7.56
N ARG A 71 9.69 -4.88 6.97
CA ARG A 71 9.45 -6.23 7.50
C ARG A 71 9.88 -7.23 6.44
N ASP A 72 10.62 -8.25 6.86
CA ASP A 72 11.31 -9.17 5.96
C ASP A 72 10.72 -10.58 6.14
N PHE A 73 10.47 -11.30 5.03
CA PHE A 73 9.76 -12.58 5.01
C PHE A 73 10.40 -13.58 4.05
N HIS A 74 10.34 -14.86 4.42
CA HIS A 74 10.70 -15.96 3.52
C HIS A 74 9.53 -16.40 2.64
N ASP A 75 8.34 -16.44 3.21
CA ASP A 75 7.12 -16.91 2.54
C ASP A 75 6.35 -15.71 1.92
N PRO A 76 6.04 -15.74 0.61
CA PRO A 76 5.20 -14.71 -0.02
C PRO A 76 3.85 -14.53 0.69
N ASN A 77 3.22 -15.60 1.18
CA ASN A 77 1.92 -15.51 1.83
C ASN A 77 1.98 -14.73 3.14
N GLN A 78 3.07 -14.88 3.90
CA GLN A 78 3.30 -14.09 5.12
C GLN A 78 3.49 -12.61 4.79
N ALA A 79 4.22 -12.30 3.73
CA ALA A 79 4.39 -10.92 3.27
C ALA A 79 3.06 -10.30 2.82
N VAL A 80 2.23 -11.07 2.10
CA VAL A 80 0.87 -10.65 1.70
C VAL A 80 -0.02 -10.43 2.93
N ASN A 81 0.03 -11.31 3.93
CA ASN A 81 -0.74 -11.16 5.15
C ASN A 81 -0.32 -9.92 5.94
N GLU A 82 0.98 -9.66 6.05
CA GLU A 82 1.48 -8.43 6.66
C GLU A 82 1.01 -7.20 5.89
N PHE A 83 1.13 -7.22 4.56
CA PHE A 83 0.65 -6.11 3.73
C PHE A 83 -0.84 -5.86 3.95
N TYR A 84 -1.68 -6.89 3.78
CA TYR A 84 -3.12 -6.70 3.73
C TYR A 84 -3.75 -6.57 5.12
N PHE A 85 -3.67 -7.62 5.92
CA PHE A 85 -4.40 -7.71 7.19
C PHE A 85 -3.79 -6.82 8.28
N ASN A 86 -2.46 -6.71 8.34
CA ASN A 86 -1.80 -6.00 9.44
C ASN A 86 -1.54 -4.52 9.13
N ARG A 87 -1.46 -4.15 7.84
CA ARG A 87 -1.11 -2.78 7.43
C ARG A 87 -2.26 -2.11 6.70
N TYR A 88 -2.67 -2.64 5.56
CA TYR A 88 -3.60 -1.99 4.66
C TYR A 88 -5.03 -1.86 5.22
N LEU A 89 -5.64 -2.99 5.60
CA LEU A 89 -7.03 -3.03 6.06
C LEU A 89 -7.28 -2.14 7.30
N PRO A 90 -6.40 -2.14 8.33
CA PRO A 90 -6.56 -1.23 9.47
C PRO A 90 -6.51 0.26 9.10
N ARG A 91 -5.86 0.65 7.99
CA ARG A 91 -5.89 2.06 7.53
C ARG A 91 -7.25 2.39 6.97
N LEU A 92 -7.86 1.50 6.18
CA LEU A 92 -9.21 1.69 5.66
C LEU A 92 -10.24 1.77 6.81
N GLU A 93 -10.10 0.92 7.83
CA GLU A 93 -10.93 0.95 9.04
C GLU A 93 -10.78 2.26 9.81
N HIS A 94 -9.59 2.87 9.79
CA HIS A 94 -9.34 4.18 10.39
C HIS A 94 -9.64 5.36 9.44
N GLY A 95 -10.43 5.16 8.39
CA GLY A 95 -10.90 6.24 7.52
C GLY A 95 -9.89 6.73 6.47
N TYR A 96 -8.75 6.04 6.29
CA TYR A 96 -7.84 6.35 5.19
C TYR A 96 -8.47 5.92 3.86
N ARG A 97 -8.30 6.76 2.85
CA ARG A 97 -8.77 6.51 1.49
C ARG A 97 -7.60 6.11 0.60
N LEU A 98 -7.79 5.07 -0.20
CA LEU A 98 -6.84 4.68 -1.24
C LEU A 98 -6.78 5.77 -2.33
N VAL A 99 -5.58 6.26 -2.59
CA VAL A 99 -5.31 7.27 -3.62
C VAL A 99 -4.69 6.65 -4.86
N GLU A 100 -3.78 5.70 -4.67
CA GLU A 100 -3.01 5.03 -5.72
C GLU A 100 -2.62 3.62 -5.25
N GLY A 101 -2.65 2.62 -6.13
CA GLY A 101 -2.22 1.27 -5.73
C GLY A 101 -2.29 0.20 -6.82
N HIS A 102 -1.58 -0.89 -6.57
CA HIS A 102 -1.71 -2.17 -7.26
C HIS A 102 -2.02 -3.24 -6.20
N LEU A 103 -3.21 -3.82 -6.25
CA LEU A 103 -3.75 -4.68 -5.18
C LEU A 103 -4.21 -6.04 -5.73
N ALA A 104 -4.42 -7.01 -4.85
CA ALA A 104 -5.03 -8.26 -5.28
C ALA A 104 -6.50 -8.02 -5.71
N PRO A 105 -7.03 -8.78 -6.69
CA PRO A 105 -8.45 -8.77 -7.01
C PRO A 105 -9.32 -9.06 -5.78
N GLY A 106 -10.39 -8.30 -5.60
CA GLY A 106 -11.34 -8.47 -4.48
C GLY A 106 -10.93 -7.82 -3.16
N TRP A 107 -9.76 -7.19 -3.06
CA TRP A 107 -9.39 -6.40 -1.89
C TRP A 107 -10.18 -5.10 -1.80
N ALA A 108 -10.46 -4.67 -0.56
CA ALA A 108 -11.19 -3.43 -0.32
C ALA A 108 -10.42 -2.21 -0.85
N VAL A 109 -11.11 -1.25 -1.47
CA VAL A 109 -10.51 -0.01 -2.03
C VAL A 109 -11.10 1.28 -1.43
N ALA A 110 -12.03 1.15 -0.49
CA ALA A 110 -12.70 2.26 0.18
C ALA A 110 -12.72 2.02 1.70
N PRO A 111 -12.80 3.10 2.51
CA PRO A 111 -13.01 2.99 3.94
C PRO A 111 -14.24 2.13 4.28
N VAL A 112 -14.17 1.39 5.39
CA VAL A 112 -15.31 0.59 5.87
C VAL A 112 -16.46 1.53 6.22
N GLY A 113 -17.61 1.37 5.56
CA GLY A 113 -18.80 2.22 5.74
C GLY A 113 -19.03 3.28 4.65
N GLU A 114 -18.07 3.52 3.74
CA GLU A 114 -18.29 4.31 2.53
C GLU A 114 -18.56 3.36 1.34
N SER A 115 -19.78 3.41 0.79
CA SER A 115 -20.06 2.80 -0.51
C SER A 115 -19.36 3.61 -1.60
N LEU A 116 -18.72 2.95 -2.57
CA LEU A 116 -18.29 3.64 -3.79
C LEU A 116 -19.54 4.30 -4.42
N PRO A 117 -19.48 5.55 -4.89
CA PRO A 117 -20.57 6.09 -5.68
C PRO A 117 -20.75 5.16 -6.88
N SER A 118 -21.98 4.64 -7.06
CA SER A 118 -22.34 3.86 -8.24
C SER A 118 -21.85 4.60 -9.48
N PRO A 119 -21.25 3.90 -10.47
CA PRO A 119 -20.93 4.54 -11.72
C PRO A 119 -22.22 5.14 -12.27
N GLN A 120 -22.26 6.47 -12.39
CA GLN A 120 -23.35 7.14 -13.09
C GLN A 120 -23.32 6.61 -14.52
N ALA A 121 -24.35 5.86 -14.89
CA ALA A 121 -24.63 5.53 -16.27
C ALA A 121 -24.79 6.84 -17.02
N ALA A 122 -23.94 7.05 -18.03
CA ALA A 122 -24.07 8.11 -19.01
C ALA A 122 -25.29 7.84 -19.92
#